data_AF-A0A519HCE7-F1
#
_entry.id   AF-A0A519HCE7-F1
#
_cell.length_a   1.000
_cell.length_b   1.000
_cell.length_c   1.000
_cell.angle_alpha   90.00
_cell.angle_beta   90.00
_cell.angle_gamma   90.00
#
_symmetry.space_group_name_H-M   'P 1'
#
loop_
_entity.id
_entity.type
_entity.pdbx_description
1 polymer ?
#
loop_
_entity_poly.entity_id
_entity_poly.type
_entity_poly.pdbx_seq_one_letter_code
_entity_poly.pdbx_strand_id
1 'polypeptide(L)'
;MAKGKTRRPQTAQPTPVLAGNAVAADTTAPKKRTSIPQFISQVRAEGRKIVWPSRKETWITSVMVFIMVAVATVFFFVVDFGLARLSTLVLSLGS
;
A
#
# COMPACT_ATOMS: atom_id res chain seq x y z
N MET A 1 66.13 -57.67 -22.83
CA MET A 1 64.69 -57.51 -23.13
C MET A 1 64.37 -56.02 -22.94
N ALA A 2 64.65 -55.18 -23.94
CA ALA A 2 63.67 -54.64 -24.90
C ALA A 2 62.57 -53.79 -24.19
N LYS A 3 62.62 -52.44 -24.23
CA LYS A 3 62.11 -51.54 -25.31
C LYS A 3 60.57 -51.48 -25.25
N GLY A 4 59.87 -50.35 -25.11
CA GLY A 4 60.19 -48.94 -25.00
C GLY A 4 58.89 -48.09 -25.20
N LYS A 5 59.00 -46.76 -25.02
CA LYS A 5 58.04 -45.71 -25.48
C LYS A 5 56.63 -45.78 -24.81
N THR A 6 55.99 -44.69 -24.38
CA THR A 6 55.60 -43.53 -25.21
C THR A 6 55.45 -42.25 -24.37
N ARG A 7 55.77 -41.11 -25.00
CA ARG A 7 55.84 -39.75 -24.44
C ARG A 7 54.49 -39.02 -24.54
N ARG A 8 54.12 -38.26 -23.48
CA ARG A 8 53.45 -36.93 -23.44
C ARG A 8 52.09 -36.79 -24.22
N PRO A 9 51.45 -35.60 -24.26
CA PRO A 9 50.73 -34.86 -23.19
C PRO A 9 49.28 -34.51 -23.64
N GLN A 10 48.52 -33.80 -22.79
CA GLN A 10 47.27 -33.07 -23.08
C GLN A 10 46.03 -33.88 -23.51
N THR A 11 45.01 -33.87 -22.66
CA THR A 11 43.62 -33.65 -23.11
C THR A 11 42.80 -33.01 -21.99
N ALA A 12 42.38 -31.78 -22.26
CA ALA A 12 41.10 -31.19 -21.93
C ALA A 12 40.57 -31.29 -20.48
N GLN A 13 40.57 -30.13 -19.82
CA GLN A 13 39.57 -29.72 -18.85
C GLN A 13 38.13 -30.02 -19.38
N PRO A 14 37.23 -30.59 -18.58
CA PRO A 14 35.80 -30.32 -18.70
C PRO A 14 35.28 -29.68 -17.40
N THR A 15 34.90 -28.41 -17.55
CA THR A 15 33.72 -27.72 -17.00
C THR A 15 32.98 -28.27 -15.75
N PRO A 16 32.57 -27.36 -14.84
CA PRO A 16 31.86 -27.71 -13.61
C PRO A 16 30.44 -28.16 -13.95
N VAL A 17 30.17 -29.45 -13.80
CA VAL A 17 28.81 -30.01 -13.93
C VAL A 17 28.21 -30.28 -12.55
N LEU A 18 27.07 -29.62 -12.35
CA LEU A 18 26.02 -29.91 -11.38
C LEU A 18 26.30 -29.56 -9.90
N ALA A 19 26.25 -28.26 -9.62
CA ALA A 19 25.97 -27.75 -8.29
C ALA A 19 24.58 -28.23 -7.81
N GLY A 20 24.60 -29.21 -6.91
CA GLY A 20 23.89 -29.10 -5.63
C GLY A 20 22.36 -29.04 -5.66
N ASN A 21 21.71 -30.11 -6.12
CA ASN A 21 20.38 -30.47 -5.60
C ASN A 21 20.54 -31.05 -4.19
N ALA A 22 20.83 -30.19 -3.21
CA ALA A 22 20.69 -30.50 -1.80
C ALA A 22 19.45 -29.76 -1.29
N VAL A 23 18.28 -30.37 -1.48
CA VAL A 23 17.08 -30.06 -0.72
C VAL A 23 17.32 -30.48 0.73
N ALA A 24 18.11 -29.67 1.44
CA ALA A 24 18.30 -29.81 2.86
C ALA A 24 16.97 -29.48 3.55
N ALA A 25 16.51 -30.45 4.32
CA ALA A 25 15.30 -30.45 5.11
C ALA A 25 15.15 -29.19 5.96
N ASP A 26 14.09 -28.42 5.72
CA ASP A 26 13.61 -27.41 6.67
C ASP A 26 12.43 -28.01 7.43
N THR A 27 12.75 -28.85 8.42
CA THR A 27 11.77 -29.39 9.36
C THR A 27 12.26 -29.08 10.78
N THR A 28 11.39 -28.44 11.56
CA THR A 28 11.45 -28.21 13.02
C THR A 28 12.09 -26.90 13.52
N ALA A 29 11.29 -25.84 13.61
CA ALA A 29 11.41 -24.84 14.67
C ALA A 29 10.01 -24.41 15.12
N PRO A 30 9.72 -24.34 16.44
CA PRO A 30 8.37 -24.06 16.93
C PRO A 30 7.95 -22.66 16.48
N LYS A 31 6.91 -22.62 15.65
CA LYS A 31 6.24 -21.42 15.15
C LYS A 31 5.71 -20.61 16.33
N LYS A 32 6.55 -19.73 16.88
CA LYS A 32 6.16 -18.77 17.91
C LYS A 32 5.14 -17.84 17.27
N ARG A 33 3.88 -18.01 17.68
CA ARG A 33 2.71 -17.26 17.19
C ARG A 33 3.06 -15.78 17.11
N THR A 34 3.08 -15.25 15.90
CA THR A 34 3.23 -13.82 15.58
C THR A 34 4.24 -13.10 16.48
N SER A 35 5.54 -13.32 16.24
CA SER A 35 6.53 -12.42 16.81
C SER A 35 6.26 -11.02 16.24
N ILE A 36 5.99 -10.05 17.12
CA ILE A 36 5.81 -8.62 16.81
C ILE A 36 6.77 -8.12 15.69
N PRO A 37 8.08 -8.49 15.68
CA PRO A 37 8.97 -8.09 14.58
C PRO A 37 8.59 -8.63 13.18
N GLN A 38 8.03 -9.83 13.06
CA GLN A 38 7.54 -10.36 11.77
C GLN A 38 6.23 -9.69 11.32
N PHE A 39 5.39 -9.26 12.25
CA PHE A 39 4.18 -8.51 11.93
C PHE A 39 4.52 -7.14 11.33
N ILE A 40 5.51 -6.43 11.88
CA ILE A 40 5.97 -5.14 11.33
C ILE A 40 6.54 -5.30 9.91
N SER A 41 7.27 -6.38 9.62
CA SER A 41 7.79 -6.62 8.28
C SER A 41 6.68 -6.92 7.27
N GLN A 42 5.63 -7.65 7.67
CA GLN A 42 4.44 -7.86 6.86
C GLN A 42 3.64 -6.57 6.63
N VAL A 43 3.39 -5.76 7.67
CA VAL A 43 2.69 -4.47 7.55
C VAL A 43 3.46 -3.50 6.65
N ARG A 44 4.79 -3.48 6.69
CA ARG A 44 5.61 -2.65 5.79
C ARG A 44 5.59 -3.15 4.35
N ALA A 45 5.52 -4.47 4.14
CA ALA A 45 5.35 -5.07 2.81
C ALA A 45 3.97 -4.75 2.22
N GLU A 46 2.91 -4.78 3.04
CA GLU A 46 1.55 -4.44 2.63
C GLU A 46 1.35 -2.92 2.48
N GLY A 47 1.99 -2.13 3.34
CA GLY A 47 1.96 -0.67 3.30
C GLY A 47 2.58 -0.09 2.04
N ARG A 48 3.54 -0.78 1.41
CA ARG A 48 4.10 -0.40 0.11
C ARG A 48 3.10 -0.54 -1.05
N LYS A 49 2.02 -1.32 -0.87
CA LYS A 49 0.94 -1.45 -1.86
C LYS A 49 -0.07 -0.29 -1.74
N ILE A 50 0.01 0.50 -0.68
CA ILE A 50 -0.87 1.66 -0.47
C ILE A 50 -0.35 2.81 -1.31
N VAL A 51 -1.07 3.11 -2.39
CA VAL A 51 -0.87 4.35 -3.15
C VAL A 51 -1.53 5.46 -2.35
N TRP A 52 -0.73 6.28 -1.68
CA TRP A 52 -1.24 7.46 -0.98
C TRP A 52 -1.63 8.52 -2.00
N PRO A 53 -2.81 9.16 -1.83
CA PRO A 53 -3.31 10.15 -2.76
C PRO A 53 -2.33 11.32 -2.85
N SER A 54 -2.12 11.80 -4.07
CA SER A 54 -1.31 13.01 -4.24
C SER A 54 -2.03 14.22 -3.67
N ARG A 55 -1.27 15.23 -3.22
CA ARG A 55 -1.82 16.46 -2.64
C ARG A 55 -2.78 17.18 -3.60
N LYS A 56 -2.62 16.95 -4.91
CA LYS A 56 -3.52 17.46 -5.97
C LYS A 56 -4.87 16.71 -5.98
N GLU A 57 -4.86 15.38 -5.89
CA GLU A 57 -6.10 14.57 -5.84
C GLU A 57 -6.92 14.86 -4.59
N THR A 58 -6.26 14.99 -3.44
CA THR A 58 -6.93 15.40 -2.19
C THR A 58 -7.60 16.76 -2.36
N TRP A 59 -6.88 17.74 -2.92
CA TRP A 59 -7.42 19.09 -3.12
C TRP A 59 -8.64 19.08 -4.04
N ILE A 60 -8.55 18.38 -5.18
CA ILE A 60 -9.66 18.30 -6.15
C ILE A 60 -10.90 17.67 -5.50
N THR A 61 -10.73 16.58 -4.77
CA THR A 61 -11.83 15.90 -4.09
C THR A 61 -12.46 16.78 -3.00
N SER A 62 -11.63 17.49 -2.23
CA SER A 62 -12.11 18.44 -1.23
C SER A 62 -12.86 19.61 -1.85
N VAL A 63 -12.36 20.18 -2.96
CA VAL A 63 -13.03 21.31 -3.65
C VAL A 63 -14.37 20.88 -4.21
N MET A 64 -14.47 19.69 -4.81
CA MET A 64 -15.74 19.15 -5.31
C MET A 64 -16.79 19.07 -4.18
N VAL A 65 -16.42 18.55 -3.02
CA VAL A 65 -17.30 18.51 -1.85
C VAL A 65 -17.60 19.91 -1.33
N PHE A 66 -16.61 20.80 -1.30
CA PHE A 66 -16.75 22.16 -0.83
C PHE A 66 -17.77 22.96 -1.64
N ILE A 67 -17.82 22.76 -2.96
CA ILE A 67 -18.82 23.39 -3.83
C ILE A 67 -20.24 22.96 -3.42
N MET A 68 -20.47 21.67 -3.22
CA MET A 68 -21.77 21.16 -2.76
C MET A 68 -22.15 21.74 -1.39
N VAL A 69 -21.21 21.78 -0.45
CA VAL A 69 -21.43 22.37 0.87
C VAL A 69 -21.77 23.85 0.75
N ALA A 70 -21.04 24.61 -0.07
CA ALA A 70 -21.29 26.04 -0.28
C ALA A 70 -22.71 26.30 -0.81
N VAL A 71 -23.19 25.51 -1.78
CA VAL A 71 -24.56 25.61 -2.29
C VAL A 71 -25.58 25.33 -1.18
N ALA A 72 -25.37 24.26 -0.40
CA ALA A 72 -26.24 23.94 0.72
C ALA A 72 -26.26 25.05 1.78
N THR A 73 -25.10 25.63 2.11
CA THR A 73 -24.99 26.75 3.06
C THR A 73 -25.77 27.97 2.59
N VAL A 74 -25.68 28.34 1.30
CA VAL A 74 -26.45 29.45 0.75
C VAL A 74 -27.95 29.16 0.81
N PHE A 75 -28.38 27.95 0.47
CA PHE A 75 -29.79 27.55 0.56
C PHE A 75 -30.33 27.66 1.99
N PHE A 76 -29.63 27.06 2.96
CA PHE A 76 -30.03 27.14 4.37
C PHE A 76 -30.07 28.59 4.86
N PHE A 77 -29.06 29.39 4.53
CA PHE A 77 -29.04 30.81 4.90
C PHE A 77 -30.29 31.58 4.43
N VAL A 78 -30.74 31.34 3.19
CA VAL A 78 -31.97 31.97 2.67
C VAL A 78 -33.21 31.49 3.41
N VAL A 79 -33.30 30.18 3.69
CA VAL A 79 -34.42 29.60 4.43
C VAL A 79 -34.47 30.14 5.85
N ASP A 80 -33.34 30.12 6.57
CA ASP A 80 -33.21 30.63 7.94
C ASP A 80 -33.58 32.13 7.99
N PHE A 81 -33.11 32.91 7.02
CA PHE A 81 -33.47 34.32 6.91
C PHE A 81 -34.96 34.52 6.66
N GLY A 82 -35.55 33.74 5.75
CA GLY A 82 -36.99 33.77 5.47
C GLY A 82 -37.83 33.41 6.70
N LEU A 83 -37.44 32.35 7.42
CA LEU A 83 -38.08 31.91 8.65
C LEU A 83 -37.96 32.97 9.76
N ALA A 84 -36.80 33.61 9.90
CA ALA A 84 -36.60 34.68 10.88
C ALA A 84 -37.51 35.89 10.58
N ARG A 85 -37.65 36.27 9.31
CA ARG A 85 -38.58 37.36 8.93
C ARG A 85 -40.03 36.97 9.12
N LEU A 86 -40.39 35.74 8.77
CA LEU A 86 -41.73 35.22 8.96
C LEU A 86 -42.12 35.16 10.44
N SER A 87 -41.22 34.70 11.32
CA SER A 87 -41.49 34.62 12.74
C SER A 87 -41.71 36.01 13.37
N THR A 88 -40.92 37.01 12.97
CA THR A 88 -41.14 38.39 13.42
C THR A 88 -42.45 38.99 12.94
N LEU A 89 -42.88 38.67 11.72
CA LEU A 89 -44.20 39.06 11.19
C LEU A 89 -45.32 38.43 12.01
N VAL A 90 -45.24 37.13 12.31
CA VAL A 90 -46.25 36.42 13.09
C VAL A 90 -46.36 37.00 14.52
N LEU A 91 -45.23 37.26 15.17
CA LEU A 91 -45.21 37.89 16.49
C LEU A 91 -45.76 39.32 16.46
N SER A 92 -45.47 40.07 15.39
CA SER A 92 -45.98 41.43 15.17
C SER A 92 -47.49 41.50 14.92
N LEU A 93 -48.13 40.41 14.47
CA LEU A 93 -49.60 40.36 14.33
C LEU A 93 -50.32 40.09 15.67
N GLY A 94 -49.61 39.56 16.67
CA GLY A 94 -50.17 39.20 17.98
C GLY A 94 -49.88 40.21 19.11
N SER A 95 -48.98 41.17 18.88
CA SER A 95 -48.72 42.35 19.73
C SER A 95 -49.51 43.56 19.26
#